data_AF-A0A3D9LEV0-F1
#
_entry.id   AF-A0A3D9LEV0-F1
#
_cell.length_a   1.000
_cell.length_b   1.000
_cell.length_c   1.000
_cell.angle_alpha   90.00
_cell.angle_beta   90.00
_cell.angle_gamma   90.00
#
_symmetry.space_group_name_H-M   'P 1'
#
loop_
_entity.id
_entity.type
_entity.pdbx_description
1 polymer ?
#
loop_
_entity_poly.entity_id
_entity_poly.type
_entity_poly.pdbx_seq_one_letter_code
_entity_poly.pdbx_strand_id
1 'polypeptide(L)'
;MPAGHRAVAVRFASPDAVGLVAAGDRIDIVGTDGSVLEANVEVLQDRSTDLATVLVLAVAEGRAAELAAAAVNQDLTLLVTPEP
;
A
#
# COMPACT_ATOMS: atom_id res chain seq x y z
N MET A 1 -1.42 6.78 -13.48
CA MET A 1 -0.12 6.66 -12.79
C MET A 1 0.56 8.03 -12.85
N PRO A 2 0.73 8.71 -11.71
CA PRO A 2 1.29 10.07 -11.66
C PRO A 2 2.75 10.14 -12.17
N ALA A 3 3.17 11.30 -12.67
CA ALA A 3 4.56 11.52 -13.06
C ALA A 3 5.50 11.41 -11.84
N GLY A 4 6.68 10.80 -12.02
CA GLY A 4 7.66 10.59 -10.94
C GLY A 4 7.28 9.51 -9.92
N HIS A 5 6.27 8.69 -10.21
CA HIS A 5 5.86 7.57 -9.37
C HIS A 5 6.12 6.23 -10.07
N ARG A 6 6.34 5.18 -9.26
CA ARG A 6 6.48 3.78 -9.70
C ARG A 6 5.43 2.90 -9.02
N ALA A 7 4.94 1.91 -9.76
CA ALA A 7 3.95 0.98 -9.26
C ALA A 7 4.65 -0.05 -8.37
N VAL A 8 4.18 -0.18 -7.13
CA VAL A 8 4.72 -1.11 -6.14
C VAL A 8 3.60 -2.04 -5.68
N ALA A 9 3.81 -3.35 -5.82
CA ALA A 9 2.90 -4.35 -5.28
C ALA A 9 3.26 -4.59 -3.81
N VAL A 10 2.28 -4.42 -2.94
CA VAL A 10 2.43 -4.51 -1.49
C VAL A 10 1.47 -5.57 -0.97
N ARG A 11 2.00 -6.55 -0.22
CA ARG A 11 1.20 -7.59 0.41
C ARG A 11 0.77 -7.13 1.80
N PHE A 12 -0.50 -7.34 2.12
CA PHE A 12 -1.07 -7.06 3.42
C PHE A 12 -1.44 -8.36 4.13
N ALA A 13 -1.28 -8.37 5.45
CA ALA A 13 -1.58 -9.55 6.27
C ALA A 13 -3.09 -9.69 6.55
N SER A 14 -3.82 -8.57 6.59
CA SER A 14 -5.25 -8.53 6.87
C SER A 14 -6.05 -8.36 5.57
N PRO A 15 -6.83 -9.37 5.15
CA PRO A 15 -7.76 -9.24 4.03
C PRO A 15 -8.84 -8.17 4.28
N ASP A 16 -9.31 -8.08 5.52
CA ASP A 16 -10.38 -7.14 5.91
C ASP A 16 -9.95 -5.69 5.68
N ALA A 17 -8.69 -5.35 5.96
CA ALA A 17 -8.17 -4.00 5.75
C ALA A 17 -8.14 -3.60 4.27
N VAL A 18 -7.90 -4.55 3.37
CA VAL A 18 -7.89 -4.27 1.92
C VAL A 18 -9.30 -4.24 1.33
N GLY A 19 -10.25 -4.99 1.92
CA GLY A 19 -11.66 -4.89 1.54
C GLY A 19 -12.30 -3.51 1.81
N LEU A 20 -11.62 -2.64 2.55
CA LEU A 20 -12.05 -1.27 2.85
C LEU A 20 -11.55 -0.23 1.83
N VAL A 21 -10.69 -0.62 0.88
CA VAL A 21 -10.09 0.31 -0.09
C VAL A 21 -10.42 -0.06 -1.52
N ALA A 22 -10.58 0.96 -2.35
CA ALA A 22 -10.79 0.85 -3.78
C ALA A 22 -9.64 1.49 -4.57
N ALA A 23 -9.55 1.16 -5.85
CA ALA A 23 -8.64 1.86 -6.76
C ALA A 23 -9.04 3.34 -6.84
N GLY A 24 -8.07 4.23 -6.68
CA GLY A 24 -8.25 5.68 -6.58
C GLY A 24 -8.19 6.22 -5.14
N ASP A 25 -8.36 5.37 -4.14
CA ASP A 25 -8.27 5.80 -2.74
C ASP A 25 -6.84 6.17 -2.36
N ARG A 26 -6.73 7.08 -1.39
CA ARG A 26 -5.45 7.44 -0.76
C ARG A 26 -5.34 6.83 0.62
N ILE A 27 -4.20 6.21 0.88
CA ILE A 27 -3.95 5.46 2.12
C ILE A 27 -2.58 5.82 2.70
N ASP A 28 -2.41 5.51 3.98
CA ASP A 28 -1.12 5.49 4.64
C ASP A 28 -0.70 4.03 4.89
N ILE A 29 0.57 3.71 4.65
CA ILE A 29 1.15 2.40 4.92
C ILE A 29 1.97 2.48 6.20
N VAL A 30 1.60 1.65 7.16
CA VAL A 30 2.24 1.63 8.47
C VAL A 30 2.81 0.25 8.76
N GLY A 31 4.08 0.24 9.17
CA GLY A 31 4.76 -0.95 9.62
C GLY A 31 4.14 -1.50 10.90
N THR A 32 4.41 -2.77 11.22
CA THR A 32 3.93 -3.40 12.46
C THR A 32 4.51 -2.79 13.73
N ASP A 33 5.62 -2.07 13.61
CA ASP A 33 6.23 -1.27 14.68
C ASP A 33 5.56 0.11 14.88
N GLY A 34 4.52 0.41 14.08
CA GLY A 34 3.80 1.69 14.11
C GLY A 34 4.48 2.82 13.34
N SER A 35 5.59 2.55 12.64
CA SER A 35 6.24 3.54 11.79
C SER A 35 5.48 3.77 10.49
N VAL A 36 5.33 5.02 10.07
CA VAL A 36 4.76 5.35 8.76
C VAL A 36 5.83 5.11 7.70
N LEU A 37 5.60 4.13 6.84
CA LEU A 37 6.52 3.77 5.76
C LEU A 37 6.30 4.67 4.55
N GLU A 38 5.03 4.88 4.20
CA GLU A 38 4.59 5.79 3.13
C GLU A 38 3.25 6.41 3.51
N ALA A 39 3.05 7.67 3.12
CA ALA A 39 1.84 8.41 3.42
C ALA A 39 1.19 8.95 2.14
N ASN A 40 -0.13 9.05 2.15
CA ASN A 40 -0.95 9.63 1.08
C ASN A 40 -0.72 8.94 -0.29
N VAL A 41 -0.52 7.63 -0.28
CA VAL A 41 -0.24 6.84 -1.48
C VAL A 41 -1.54 6.43 -2.18
N GLU A 42 -1.60 6.57 -3.49
CA GLU A 42 -2.78 6.19 -4.28
C GLU A 42 -2.80 4.68 -4.55
N VAL A 43 -3.94 4.05 -4.32
CA VAL A 43 -4.20 2.67 -4.72
C VAL A 43 -4.50 2.62 -6.22
N LEU A 44 -3.67 1.94 -6.98
CA LEU A 44 -3.84 1.77 -8.43
C LEU A 44 -4.69 0.57 -8.79
N GLN A 45 -4.52 -0.53 -8.05
CA GLN A 45 -5.20 -1.78 -8.34
C GLN A 45 -5.27 -2.66 -7.09
N ASP A 46 -6.43 -3.28 -6.86
CA ASP A 46 -6.54 -4.44 -5.98
C ASP A 46 -6.29 -5.72 -6.77
N ARG A 47 -5.33 -6.54 -6.30
CA ARG A 47 -5.01 -7.87 -6.83
C ARG A 47 -5.18 -8.96 -5.78
N SER A 48 -6.03 -8.72 -4.80
CA SER A 48 -6.32 -9.68 -3.75
C SER A 48 -7.00 -10.91 -4.31
N THR A 49 -6.64 -12.05 -3.72
CA THR A 49 -7.19 -13.38 -3.96
C THR A 49 -7.47 -14.02 -2.61
N ASP A 50 -8.19 -15.15 -2.58
CA ASP A 50 -8.50 -15.87 -1.34
C ASP A 50 -7.27 -16.27 -0.50
N LEU A 51 -6.08 -16.31 -1.11
CA LEU A 51 -4.83 -16.74 -0.47
C LEU A 51 -3.84 -15.59 -0.20
N ALA A 52 -4.05 -14.43 -0.82
CA ALA A 52 -3.11 -13.32 -0.73
C ALA A 52 -3.81 -11.99 -0.96
N THR A 53 -3.56 -11.07 -0.05
CA THR A 53 -4.08 -9.70 -0.10
C THR A 53 -3.00 -8.78 -0.65
N VAL A 54 -3.17 -8.25 -1.85
CA VAL A 54 -2.13 -7.46 -2.55
C VAL A 54 -2.73 -6.23 -3.20
N LEU A 55 -2.17 -5.06 -2.86
CA LEU A 55 -2.49 -3.81 -3.54
C LEU A 55 -1.30 -3.35 -4.38
N VAL A 56 -1.61 -2.76 -5.53
CA VAL A 56 -0.65 -2.05 -6.36
C VAL A 56 -0.80 -0.56 -6.06
N LEU A 57 0.28 0.08 -5.65
CA LEU A 57 0.28 1.46 -5.15
C LEU A 57 1.16 2.37 -6.02
N ALA A 58 0.79 3.64 -6.15
CA ALA A 58 1.60 4.65 -6.83
C ALA A 58 2.56 5.33 -5.85
N VAL A 59 3.82 4.90 -5.83
CA VAL A 59 4.82 5.37 -4.85
C VAL A 59 5.83 6.27 -5.53
N ALA A 60 6.27 7.34 -4.87
CA ALA A 60 7.31 8.22 -5.41
C ALA A 60 8.58 7.41 -5.77
N GLU A 61 9.18 7.70 -6.92
CA GLU A 61 10.27 6.88 -7.49
C GLU A 61 11.46 6.71 -6.54
N GLY A 62 11.81 7.77 -5.80
CA GLY A 62 12.90 7.74 -4.80
C GLY A 62 12.63 6.85 -3.58
N ARG A 63 11.37 6.48 -3.33
CA ARG A 63 10.94 5.66 -2.17
C ARG A 63 10.46 4.27 -2.57
N ALA A 64 10.16 4.04 -3.84
CA ALA A 64 9.61 2.79 -4.34
C ALA A 64 10.48 1.56 -4.01
N ALA A 65 11.80 1.70 -4.01
CA ALA A 65 12.71 0.60 -3.68
C ALA A 65 12.67 0.23 -2.19
N GLU A 66 12.57 1.23 -1.31
CA GLU A 66 12.48 1.05 0.14
C GLU A 66 11.17 0.38 0.53
N LEU A 67 10.04 0.87 -0.02
CA LEU A 67 8.74 0.24 0.23
C LEU A 67 8.67 -1.18 -0.33
N ALA A 68 9.19 -1.41 -1.54
CA ALA A 68 9.23 -2.76 -2.10
C ALA A 68 10.05 -3.73 -1.22
N ALA A 69 11.17 -3.28 -0.65
CA ALA A 69 11.97 -4.08 0.27
C ALA A 69 11.23 -4.36 1.59
N ALA A 70 10.50 -3.38 2.14
CA ALA A 70 9.68 -3.55 3.34
C ALA A 70 8.55 -4.56 3.09
N ALA A 71 7.84 -4.45 1.96
CA ALA A 71 6.73 -5.31 1.58
C ALA A 71 7.11 -6.79 1.34
N VAL A 72 8.37 -7.06 1.03
CA VAL A 72 8.88 -8.43 0.88
C VAL A 72 9.21 -9.07 2.23
N ASN A 73 9.57 -8.26 3.23
CA ASN A 73 10.12 -8.76 4.50
C ASN A 73 9.16 -8.65 5.69
N GLN A 74 8.02 -7.98 5.56
CA GLN A 74 7.13 -7.68 6.68
C GLN A 74 5.65 -7.86 6.32
N ASP A 75 4.88 -8.32 7.30
CA ASP A 75 3.43 -8.16 7.32
C ASP A 75 3.11 -6.67 7.52
N LEU A 76 2.38 -6.06 6.59
CA LEU A 76 2.07 -4.62 6.60
C LEU A 76 0.64 -4.34 7.04
N THR A 77 0.45 -3.20 7.73
CA THR A 77 -0.86 -2.71 8.18
C THR A 77 -1.28 -1.51 7.32
N LEU A 78 -2.56 -1.47 6.94
CA LEU A 78 -3.14 -0.42 6.11
C LEU A 78 -3.99 0.52 6.97
N LEU A 79 -3.75 1.83 6.86
CA LEU A 79 -4.57 2.87 7.47
C LEU A 79 -5.24 3.68 6.36
N VAL A 80 -6.57 3.66 6.35
CA VAL A 80 -7.37 4.43 5.39
C VAL A 80 -7.54 5.84 5.94
N THR A 81 -7.12 6.84 5.18
CA THR A 81 -7.26 8.25 5.56
C THR A 81 -8.47 8.80 4.80
N PRO A 82 -9.64 8.96 5.44
CA PRO A 82 -10.81 9.52 4.76
C PRO A 82 -10.52 10.97 4.34
N GLU A 83 -10.79 11.30 3.07
CA GLU A 83 -10.78 12.70 2.64
C GLU A 83 -11.92 13.47 3.37
N PRO A 84 -11.69 14.72 3.81
CA PRO A 84 -12.68 15.55 4.50
C PRO A 84 -13.82 16.04 3.59
#